data_AF-A0A5Q4GWU2-F1
#
_entry.id   AF-A0A5Q4GWU2-F1
#
_cell.length_a   1.000
_cell.length_b   1.000
_cell.length_c   1.000
_cell.angle_alpha   90.00
_cell.angle_beta   90.00
_cell.angle_gamma   90.00
#
_symmetry.space_group_name_H-M   'P 1'
#
loop_
_entity.id
_entity.type
_entity.pdbx_description
1 polymer ?
#
loop_
_entity_poly.entity_id
_entity_poly.type
_entity_poly.pdbx_seq_one_letter_code
_entity_poly.pdbx_strand_id
1 'polypeptide(L)'
;MSGNLLRFVVLLLFVLPVVPVDWSVGTAVANPFDSNVLPRTVGDQVVQSERDEQEALFNYYFFDRDLQYATRLEDLPEQAAVPAWRTPYSAAIHPQVSGGLSSAGSGRPVGLFRARRGRTASGGSSVLATYDRAFNGGRDLADGWETRRLMRPTAALLPARRLQNNSEPWEGYCSGFAASTIRHPEPIRSVDAGLVGGTPGVVLQPSDIKALLSCIYNRTTSDSFLFLAPPSARDGGPNMGTFHLTLANYVGQAGYPVGIDRAKGQVSWNNPIYAYKVDSIRDAGSDSEHQFKDVQTTVTYTYYGSDTHRQTDVESEELVGNRRQSMTFRYRLALDEQGHIVGGRAQSSSGHFLWIPLYAVQARSDGTAPGNPYVDVKKVIALARASALPELQARFDRKVIGPEVDPAVLPDPDTMDDPED
;
A
#
# COMPACT_ATOMS: atom_id res chain seq x y z
N MET A 1 56.84 -14.46 13.31
CA MET A 1 57.52 -15.22 12.25
C MET A 1 56.76 -16.50 12.00
N SER A 2 56.38 -16.74 10.74
CA SER A 2 55.97 -18.01 10.10
C SER A 2 54.82 -18.83 10.69
N GLY A 3 53.80 -19.11 9.86
CA GLY A 3 53.05 -20.37 9.94
C GLY A 3 51.64 -20.36 9.37
N ASN A 4 51.49 -20.54 8.06
CA ASN A 4 50.24 -20.79 7.33
C ASN A 4 49.51 -22.06 7.82
N LEU A 5 48.17 -22.04 7.87
CA LEU A 5 47.37 -23.28 7.77
C LEU A 5 46.19 -23.08 6.81
N LEU A 6 46.36 -23.66 5.62
CA LEU A 6 45.36 -23.80 4.55
C LEU A 6 44.44 -24.98 4.92
N ARG A 7 43.13 -24.79 5.02
CA ARG A 7 42.16 -25.89 5.19
C ARG A 7 41.55 -26.27 3.84
N PHE A 8 41.77 -27.53 3.46
CA PHE A 8 41.11 -28.23 2.36
C PHE A 8 39.63 -28.47 2.69
N VAL A 9 38.74 -28.24 1.71
CA VAL A 9 37.34 -28.70 1.74
C VAL A 9 37.25 -29.97 0.90
N VAL A 10 36.79 -31.06 1.53
CA VAL A 10 36.50 -32.34 0.90
C VAL A 10 35.08 -32.30 0.33
N LEU A 11 34.94 -32.54 -0.97
CA LEU A 11 33.65 -32.69 -1.66
C LEU A 11 33.22 -34.15 -1.60
N LEU A 12 32.05 -34.44 -1.00
CA LEU A 12 31.44 -35.77 -0.95
C LEU A 12 30.31 -35.84 -1.98
N LEU A 13 30.49 -36.66 -3.01
CA LEU A 13 29.50 -37.02 -4.04
C LEU A 13 28.63 -38.17 -3.51
N PHE A 14 27.32 -37.95 -3.41
CA PHE A 14 26.32 -39.01 -3.20
C PHE A 14 25.69 -39.38 -4.54
N VAL A 15 25.74 -40.67 -4.89
CA VAL A 15 25.00 -41.29 -5.98
C VAL A 15 23.73 -41.90 -5.40
N LEU A 16 22.55 -41.48 -5.89
CA LEU A 16 21.26 -42.05 -5.52
C LEU A 16 20.78 -43.05 -6.60
N PRO A 17 20.11 -44.15 -6.21
CA PRO A 17 19.60 -45.15 -7.15
C PRO A 17 18.32 -44.67 -7.85
N VAL A 18 18.23 -44.95 -9.15
CA VAL A 18 17.07 -44.68 -10.01
C VAL A 18 16.04 -45.80 -9.82
N VAL A 19 14.84 -45.46 -9.37
CA VAL A 19 13.67 -46.34 -9.39
C VAL A 19 12.79 -45.91 -10.57
N PRO A 20 12.34 -46.85 -11.44
CA PRO A 20 11.46 -46.50 -12.56
C PRO A 20 10.08 -46.10 -12.05
N VAL A 21 9.65 -44.88 -12.39
CA VAL A 21 8.30 -44.36 -12.12
C VAL A 21 7.39 -44.79 -13.27
N ASP A 22 6.28 -45.44 -12.93
CA ASP A 22 5.21 -45.83 -13.84
C ASP A 22 4.39 -44.59 -14.24
N TRP A 23 4.34 -44.28 -15.55
CA TRP A 23 3.64 -43.12 -16.09
C TRP A 23 2.28 -43.56 -16.67
N SER A 24 1.34 -43.92 -15.81
CA SER A 24 -0.07 -43.95 -16.21
C SER A 24 -0.62 -42.52 -16.20
N VAL A 25 -0.60 -41.87 -17.37
CA VAL A 25 -1.21 -40.56 -17.60
C VAL A 25 -2.73 -40.72 -17.59
N GLY A 26 -3.34 -40.65 -16.40
CA GLY A 26 -4.74 -40.32 -16.28
C GLY A 26 -4.93 -38.89 -16.77
N THR A 27 -5.79 -38.68 -17.77
CA THR A 27 -6.23 -37.34 -18.19
C THR A 27 -6.99 -36.71 -17.02
N ALA A 28 -6.27 -36.04 -16.11
CA ALA A 28 -6.89 -35.21 -15.09
C ALA A 28 -7.69 -34.13 -15.83
N VAL A 29 -9.01 -34.22 -15.77
CA VAL A 29 -9.89 -33.17 -16.26
C VAL A 29 -9.47 -31.91 -15.51
N ALA A 30 -8.91 -30.95 -16.24
CA ALA A 30 -8.42 -29.72 -15.63
C ALA A 30 -9.59 -29.04 -14.91
N ASN A 31 -9.53 -28.99 -13.58
CA ASN A 31 -10.59 -28.40 -12.76
C ASN A 31 -10.89 -26.98 -13.31
N PRO A 32 -12.15 -26.68 -13.69
CA PRO A 32 -12.48 -25.49 -14.48
C PRO A 32 -12.27 -24.18 -13.73
N PHE A 33 -12.07 -24.23 -12.40
CA PHE A 33 -11.85 -23.06 -11.55
C PHE A 33 -10.78 -23.30 -10.48
N ASP A 34 -10.36 -22.21 -9.84
CA ASP A 34 -9.53 -22.24 -8.65
C ASP A 34 -10.45 -22.14 -7.42
N SER A 35 -10.45 -23.17 -6.55
CA SER A 35 -11.27 -23.18 -5.35
C SER A 35 -10.72 -22.22 -4.29
N ASN A 36 -11.60 -21.48 -3.61
CA ASN A 36 -11.23 -20.68 -2.44
C ASN A 36 -11.71 -21.30 -1.11
N VAL A 37 -12.34 -22.48 -1.15
CA VAL A 37 -12.89 -23.16 0.04
C VAL A 37 -12.10 -24.40 0.45
N LEU A 38 -11.19 -24.86 -0.41
CA LEU A 38 -10.28 -25.95 -0.07
C LEU A 38 -9.13 -25.41 0.81
N PRO A 39 -8.71 -26.16 1.83
CA PRO A 39 -7.47 -25.87 2.55
C PRO A 39 -6.29 -25.75 1.59
N ARG A 40 -5.37 -24.86 1.92
CA ARG A 40 -4.19 -24.58 1.09
C ARG A 40 -2.91 -25.01 1.81
N THR A 41 -1.88 -25.32 1.04
CA THR A 41 -0.56 -25.67 1.59
C THR A 41 0.37 -24.48 1.44
N VAL A 42 0.95 -24.02 2.54
CA VAL A 42 1.96 -22.96 2.58
C VAL A 42 3.23 -23.53 3.20
N GLY A 43 4.25 -23.79 2.38
CA GLY A 43 5.39 -24.59 2.80
C GLY A 43 4.96 -26.04 3.09
N ASP A 44 5.24 -26.53 4.29
CA ASP A 44 4.83 -27.87 4.75
C ASP A 44 3.56 -27.86 5.61
N GLN A 45 2.89 -26.71 5.75
CA GLN A 45 1.72 -26.54 6.59
C GLN A 45 0.43 -26.47 5.78
N VAL A 46 -0.57 -27.24 6.19
CA VAL A 46 -1.96 -27.07 5.74
C VAL A 46 -2.57 -25.94 6.54
N VAL A 47 -3.02 -24.90 5.86
CA VAL A 47 -3.70 -23.75 6.45
C VAL A 47 -5.15 -23.67 5.95
N GLN A 48 -5.95 -22.85 6.62
CA GLN A 48 -7.36 -22.63 6.27
C GLN A 48 -7.53 -22.20 4.81
N SER A 49 -8.73 -22.42 4.28
CA SER A 49 -9.06 -21.95 2.95
C SER A 49 -9.00 -20.42 2.89
N GLU A 50 -8.77 -19.88 1.70
CA GLU A 50 -8.72 -18.43 1.51
C GLU A 50 -10.06 -17.76 1.90
N ARG A 51 -11.20 -18.40 1.61
CA ARG A 51 -12.51 -17.91 2.01
C ARG A 51 -12.67 -17.86 3.53
N ASP A 52 -12.29 -18.92 4.24
CA ASP A 52 -12.46 -18.98 5.70
C ASP A 52 -11.55 -17.94 6.40
N GLU A 53 -10.34 -17.74 5.86
CA GLU A 53 -9.43 -16.68 6.34
C GLU A 53 -10.06 -15.28 6.14
N GLN A 54 -10.63 -15.00 4.97
CA GLN A 54 -11.29 -13.72 4.71
C GLN A 54 -12.55 -13.50 5.54
N GLU A 55 -13.36 -14.53 5.72
CA GLU A 55 -14.54 -14.49 6.57
C GLU A 55 -14.16 -14.18 8.03
N ALA A 56 -13.15 -14.88 8.57
CA ALA A 56 -12.66 -14.65 9.92
C ALA A 56 -12.12 -13.21 10.09
N LEU A 57 -11.32 -12.73 9.13
CA LEU A 57 -10.77 -11.37 9.17
C LEU A 57 -11.86 -10.30 9.09
N PHE A 58 -12.82 -10.46 8.17
CA PHE A 58 -13.91 -9.51 8.01
C PHE A 58 -14.77 -9.44 9.28
N ASN A 59 -15.20 -10.60 9.78
CA ASN A 59 -16.00 -10.68 10.99
C ASN A 59 -15.23 -10.13 12.20
N TYR A 60 -13.91 -10.33 12.29
CA TYR A 60 -13.09 -9.76 13.35
C TYR A 60 -13.01 -8.22 13.29
N TYR A 61 -12.86 -7.62 12.11
CA TYR A 61 -12.69 -6.16 12.01
C TYR A 61 -13.98 -5.36 11.95
N PHE A 62 -15.10 -6.02 11.68
CA PHE A 62 -16.40 -5.37 11.53
C PHE A 62 -17.49 -5.89 12.48
N PHE A 63 -17.13 -6.70 13.48
CA PHE A 63 -18.07 -7.21 14.49
C PHE A 63 -18.84 -6.09 15.20
N ASP A 64 -18.17 -4.95 15.45
CA ASP A 64 -18.72 -3.79 16.15
C ASP A 64 -19.75 -3.02 15.32
N ARG A 65 -19.88 -3.35 14.04
CA ARG A 65 -20.80 -2.72 13.07
C ARG A 65 -21.95 -3.62 12.66
N ASP A 66 -22.10 -4.79 13.30
CA ASP A 66 -23.11 -5.79 12.96
C ASP A 66 -23.05 -6.20 11.47
N LEU A 67 -21.83 -6.27 10.93
CA LEU A 67 -21.58 -6.74 9.57
C LEU A 67 -21.09 -8.19 9.63
N GLN A 68 -21.64 -9.01 8.76
CA GLN A 68 -21.22 -10.40 8.56
C GLN A 68 -20.77 -10.60 7.12
N TYR A 69 -19.72 -11.40 6.95
CA TYR A 69 -19.20 -11.73 5.62
C TYR A 69 -20.22 -12.54 4.82
N ALA A 70 -20.72 -11.96 3.73
CA ALA A 70 -21.63 -12.62 2.82
C ALA A 70 -20.87 -13.41 1.76
N THR A 71 -21.35 -14.63 1.47
CA THR A 71 -20.71 -15.56 0.51
C THR A 71 -21.63 -16.00 -0.62
N ARG A 72 -22.96 -15.83 -0.48
CA ARG A 72 -23.95 -16.16 -1.51
C ARG A 72 -24.03 -15.05 -2.54
N LEU A 73 -23.93 -15.39 -3.82
CA LEU A 73 -23.90 -14.39 -4.90
C LEU A 73 -25.11 -13.44 -4.88
N GLU A 74 -26.30 -13.94 -4.54
CA GLU A 74 -27.55 -13.15 -4.50
C GLU A 74 -27.62 -12.15 -3.33
N ASP A 75 -26.84 -12.38 -2.28
CA ASP A 75 -26.81 -11.51 -1.10
C ASP A 75 -25.79 -10.36 -1.26
N LEU A 76 -24.97 -10.40 -2.32
CA LEU A 76 -23.90 -9.43 -2.54
C LEU A 76 -24.39 -8.21 -3.34
N PRO A 77 -23.97 -6.98 -2.95
CA PRO A 77 -24.24 -5.81 -3.76
C PRO A 77 -23.54 -5.91 -5.12
N GLU A 78 -24.28 -5.62 -6.19
CA GLU A 78 -23.71 -5.58 -7.55
C GLU A 78 -22.97 -4.27 -7.84
N GLN A 79 -23.17 -3.23 -7.04
CA GLN A 79 -22.43 -1.98 -7.16
C GLN A 79 -22.31 -1.29 -5.81
N ALA A 80 -21.19 -0.62 -5.60
CA ALA A 80 -20.99 0.20 -4.42
C ALA A 80 -19.83 1.18 -4.59
N ALA A 81 -19.84 2.19 -3.73
CA ALA A 81 -18.72 3.08 -3.52
C ALA A 81 -18.56 3.32 -2.02
N VAL A 82 -17.33 3.54 -1.57
CA VAL A 82 -17.08 4.03 -0.22
C VAL A 82 -17.71 5.42 -0.05
N PRO A 83 -18.04 5.84 1.19
CA PRO A 83 -18.52 7.20 1.43
C PRO A 83 -17.57 8.26 0.85
N ALA A 84 -18.11 9.39 0.37
CA ALA A 84 -17.33 10.43 -0.29
C ALA A 84 -16.12 10.91 0.55
N TRP A 85 -16.32 11.10 1.86
CA TRP A 85 -15.27 11.48 2.81
C TRP A 85 -14.15 10.43 2.97
N ARG A 86 -14.39 9.17 2.58
CA ARG A 86 -13.42 8.06 2.60
C ARG A 86 -12.86 7.73 1.22
N THR A 87 -13.22 8.49 0.19
CA THR A 87 -12.61 8.33 -1.12
C THR A 87 -11.14 8.73 -1.03
N PRO A 88 -10.19 7.87 -1.45
CA PRO A 88 -8.77 8.19 -1.40
C PRO A 88 -8.43 9.40 -2.27
N TYR A 89 -7.69 10.38 -1.74
CA TYR A 89 -7.19 11.54 -2.48
C TYR A 89 -6.04 11.18 -3.42
N SER A 90 -5.81 11.94 -4.50
CA SER A 90 -4.64 11.74 -5.36
C SER A 90 -3.38 12.40 -4.79
N ALA A 91 -2.24 11.75 -4.96
CA ALA A 91 -0.92 12.26 -4.59
C ALA A 91 0.13 11.70 -5.56
N ALA A 92 1.34 12.27 -5.52
CA ALA A 92 2.44 11.79 -6.35
C ALA A 92 3.02 10.49 -5.80
N ILE A 93 3.66 9.70 -6.68
CA ILE A 93 4.38 8.48 -6.29
C ILE A 93 5.89 8.68 -6.18
N HIS A 94 6.36 9.92 -6.33
CA HIS A 94 7.77 10.31 -6.22
C HIS A 94 8.74 9.29 -6.89
N PRO A 95 8.73 9.20 -8.24
CA PRO A 95 9.54 8.22 -8.95
C PRO A 95 11.03 8.35 -8.58
N GLN A 96 11.70 7.21 -8.37
CA GLN A 96 13.12 7.17 -8.02
C GLN A 96 14.00 7.77 -9.12
N VAL A 97 13.61 7.60 -10.39
CA VAL A 97 14.26 8.24 -11.56
C VAL A 97 14.22 9.77 -11.54
N SER A 98 13.28 10.36 -10.79
CA SER A 98 13.19 11.80 -10.57
C SER A 98 13.92 12.26 -9.30
N GLY A 99 14.60 11.35 -8.59
CA GLY A 99 15.26 11.58 -7.31
C GLY A 99 14.37 11.31 -6.09
N GLY A 100 13.23 10.62 -6.28
CA GLY A 100 12.36 10.20 -5.18
C GLY A 100 11.86 11.37 -4.34
N LEU A 101 11.88 11.19 -3.02
CA LEU A 101 11.48 12.22 -2.07
C LEU A 101 12.52 13.33 -1.91
N SER A 102 13.80 13.06 -2.21
CA SER A 102 14.87 14.08 -2.21
C SER A 102 14.70 15.13 -3.29
N SER A 103 13.89 14.85 -4.32
CA SER A 103 13.51 15.83 -5.34
C SER A 103 12.06 16.30 -5.22
N ALA A 104 11.29 15.78 -4.26
CA ALA A 104 9.92 16.25 -4.02
C ALA A 104 9.99 17.68 -3.48
N GLY A 105 9.70 18.65 -4.34
CA GLY A 105 9.78 20.07 -4.00
C GLY A 105 8.67 20.48 -3.04
N SER A 106 9.03 21.21 -1.98
CA SER A 106 8.04 21.96 -1.20
C SER A 106 7.39 23.00 -2.09
N GLY A 107 6.09 22.88 -2.32
CA GLY A 107 5.31 23.71 -3.24
C GLY A 107 5.10 25.15 -2.76
N ARG A 108 6.16 25.83 -2.29
CA ARG A 108 6.09 27.24 -1.92
C ARG A 108 5.65 28.06 -3.13
N PRO A 109 4.51 28.76 -3.08
CA PRO A 109 4.18 29.74 -4.10
C PRO A 109 5.28 30.81 -4.05
N VAL A 110 6.00 30.95 -5.16
CA VAL A 110 7.08 31.94 -5.29
C VAL A 110 6.44 33.33 -5.24
N GLY A 111 6.42 33.94 -4.07
CA GLY A 111 6.08 35.35 -3.91
C GLY A 111 7.07 36.22 -4.68
N LEU A 112 6.55 37.22 -5.40
CA LEU A 112 7.22 38.02 -6.43
C LEU A 112 8.37 38.94 -5.94
N PHE A 113 8.90 38.75 -4.73
CA PHE A 113 9.93 39.61 -4.15
C PHE A 113 11.06 38.81 -3.52
N ARG A 114 12.07 38.45 -4.32
CA ARG A 114 13.47 38.46 -3.87
C ARG A 114 14.44 38.53 -5.04
N ALA A 115 15.18 39.64 -5.05
CA ALA A 115 16.19 40.00 -6.02
C ALA A 115 17.45 39.11 -5.91
N ARG A 116 17.92 38.68 -7.08
CA ARG A 116 19.32 38.74 -7.55
C ARG A 116 20.42 38.42 -6.51
N ARG A 117 20.71 37.13 -6.32
CA ARG A 117 22.07 36.65 -6.00
C ARG A 117 22.25 35.19 -6.42
N GLY A 118 23.27 34.94 -7.26
CA GLY A 118 23.95 33.64 -7.42
C GLY A 118 23.12 32.46 -7.98
N ARG A 119 23.35 32.12 -9.25
CA ARG A 119 23.03 30.80 -9.81
C ARG A 119 23.76 29.69 -9.02
N THR A 120 23.06 29.10 -8.07
CA THR A 120 23.25 27.70 -7.65
C THR A 120 21.92 26.99 -7.92
N ALA A 121 21.98 25.71 -8.31
CA ALA A 121 20.84 24.96 -8.83
C ALA A 121 19.57 25.09 -7.94
N SER A 122 18.47 25.55 -8.54
CA SER A 122 17.07 25.45 -8.07
C SER A 122 16.85 25.18 -6.56
N GLY A 123 17.01 26.23 -5.74
CA GLY A 123 16.87 26.19 -4.28
C GLY A 123 15.43 26.12 -3.75
N GLY A 124 14.70 25.05 -4.09
CA GLY A 124 13.59 24.57 -3.26
C GLY A 124 14.12 23.48 -2.34
N SER A 125 13.89 23.56 -1.03
CA SER A 125 14.27 22.46 -0.15
C SER A 125 13.36 21.26 -0.41
N SER A 126 13.94 20.07 -0.54
CA SER A 126 13.22 18.80 -0.62
C SER A 126 12.30 18.61 0.59
N VAL A 127 11.29 17.74 0.47
CA VAL A 127 10.42 17.40 1.60
C VAL A 127 11.23 16.80 2.76
N LEU A 128 12.23 15.96 2.47
CA LEU A 128 13.08 15.34 3.47
C LEU A 128 14.04 16.35 4.11
N ALA A 129 14.60 17.30 3.36
CA ALA A 129 15.39 18.39 3.95
C ALA A 129 14.54 19.30 4.84
N THR A 130 13.25 19.45 4.52
CA THR A 130 12.30 20.18 5.37
C THR A 130 12.00 19.40 6.64
N TYR A 131 11.80 18.09 6.53
CA TYR A 131 11.66 17.19 7.67
C TYR A 131 12.91 17.21 8.57
N ASP A 132 14.11 17.20 7.99
CA ASP A 132 15.36 17.25 8.74
C ASP A 132 15.51 18.53 9.55
N ARG A 133 15.11 19.68 8.99
CA ARG A 133 15.02 20.95 9.75
C ARG A 133 13.97 20.89 10.87
N ALA A 134 12.85 20.22 10.62
CA ALA A 134 11.77 20.11 11.57
C ALA A 134 12.10 19.17 12.75
N PHE A 135 12.78 18.04 12.52
CA PHE A 135 12.87 16.99 13.54
C PHE A 135 14.27 16.41 13.76
N ASN A 136 15.24 16.74 12.91
CA ASN A 136 16.62 16.23 13.00
C ASN A 136 17.66 17.35 13.25
N GLY A 137 17.22 18.53 13.70
CA GLY A 137 18.08 19.67 13.98
C GLY A 137 18.75 20.26 12.74
N GLY A 138 18.14 20.07 11.57
CA GLY A 138 18.69 20.50 10.27
C GLY A 138 19.84 19.63 9.75
N ARG A 139 20.16 18.53 10.44
CA ARG A 139 21.16 17.56 9.97
C ARG A 139 20.57 16.75 8.82
N ASP A 140 21.36 16.55 7.77
CA ASP A 140 21.00 15.81 6.55
C ASP A 140 20.94 14.29 6.78
N LEU A 141 20.02 13.87 7.66
CA LEU A 141 19.86 12.48 8.06
C LEU A 141 18.85 11.77 7.15
N ALA A 142 17.62 12.27 7.08
CA ALA A 142 16.57 11.67 6.27
C ALA A 142 16.83 11.88 4.78
N ASP A 143 17.14 13.11 4.35
CA ASP A 143 17.37 13.41 2.93
C ASP A 143 18.67 12.77 2.43
N GLY A 144 19.74 12.87 3.22
CA GLY A 144 21.01 12.21 2.96
C GLY A 144 20.90 10.69 2.89
N TRP A 145 20.06 10.07 3.74
CA TRP A 145 19.80 8.63 3.64
C TRP A 145 19.11 8.26 2.34
N GLU A 146 18.05 9.00 1.95
CA GLU A 146 17.32 8.73 0.71
C GLU A 146 18.23 8.89 -0.51
N THR A 147 19.05 9.95 -0.53
CA THR A 147 20.05 10.19 -1.57
C THR A 147 21.04 9.02 -1.65
N ARG A 148 21.62 8.57 -0.53
CA ARG A 148 22.56 7.44 -0.51
C ARG A 148 21.92 6.13 -0.96
N ARG A 149 20.67 5.89 -0.53
CA ARG A 149 19.89 4.71 -0.90
C ARG A 149 19.66 4.63 -2.40
N LEU A 150 19.27 5.76 -3.03
CA LEU A 150 19.05 5.85 -4.47
C LEU A 150 20.36 5.69 -5.26
N MET A 151 21.49 6.13 -4.70
CA MET A 151 22.78 6.08 -5.39
C MET A 151 23.44 4.69 -5.42
N ARG A 152 23.19 3.81 -4.44
CA ARG A 152 23.83 2.47 -4.22
C ARG A 152 25.39 2.49 -4.19
N PRO A 153 26.08 1.55 -3.53
CA PRO A 153 27.51 1.69 -3.19
C PRO A 153 28.50 1.31 -4.32
N THR A 154 28.21 1.65 -5.59
CA THR A 154 29.25 1.57 -6.65
C THR A 154 29.82 2.96 -6.92
N ALA A 155 31.05 3.17 -6.44
CA ALA A 155 31.82 4.40 -6.60
C ALA A 155 31.88 4.83 -8.08
N ALA A 156 31.23 5.94 -8.44
CA ALA A 156 31.36 6.54 -9.76
C ALA A 156 31.24 8.07 -9.70
N LEU A 157 32.08 8.74 -10.48
CA LEU A 157 32.42 10.17 -10.42
C LEU A 157 31.30 11.19 -10.77
N LEU A 158 30.06 10.79 -11.11
CA LEU A 158 29.01 11.71 -11.60
C LEU A 158 27.58 11.34 -11.14
N PRO A 159 27.02 12.03 -10.10
CA PRO A 159 25.74 11.65 -9.46
C PRO A 159 24.47 11.79 -10.31
N ALA A 160 24.28 12.95 -10.97
CA ALA A 160 23.02 13.27 -11.66
C ALA A 160 22.71 12.40 -12.89
N ARG A 161 23.73 11.80 -13.52
CA ARG A 161 23.56 10.87 -14.66
C ARG A 161 23.25 9.42 -14.25
N ARG A 162 23.34 9.05 -12.95
CA ARG A 162 23.04 7.68 -12.49
C ARG A 162 21.68 7.49 -11.82
N LEU A 163 21.05 8.51 -11.25
CA LEU A 163 19.67 8.41 -10.74
C LEU A 163 18.69 7.90 -11.82
N GLN A 164 18.96 8.23 -13.09
CA GLN A 164 18.20 7.73 -14.25
C GLN A 164 18.60 6.33 -14.73
N ASN A 165 19.79 5.81 -14.38
CA ASN A 165 20.32 4.56 -14.94
C ASN A 165 20.25 3.36 -14.00
N ASN A 166 19.99 3.57 -12.70
CA ASN A 166 19.94 2.50 -11.68
C ASN A 166 18.56 2.27 -11.07
N SER A 167 17.59 3.13 -11.40
CA SER A 167 16.19 2.99 -10.98
C SER A 167 15.33 2.83 -12.22
N GLU A 168 14.39 1.89 -12.19
CA GLU A 168 13.45 1.76 -13.29
C GLU A 168 12.39 2.89 -13.21
N PRO A 169 11.84 3.38 -14.35
CA PRO A 169 10.89 4.49 -14.36
C PRO A 169 9.61 4.28 -13.53
N TRP A 170 9.29 3.04 -13.20
CA TRP A 170 8.14 2.65 -12.38
C TRP A 170 8.43 2.60 -10.88
N GLU A 171 9.70 2.56 -10.49
CA GLU A 171 10.09 2.49 -9.08
C GLU A 171 9.72 3.79 -8.36
N GLY A 172 8.98 3.68 -7.27
CA GLY A 172 8.52 4.83 -6.50
C GLY A 172 7.82 4.42 -5.20
N TYR A 173 6.92 5.27 -4.75
CA TYR A 173 6.17 5.19 -3.50
C TYR A 173 4.70 4.83 -3.74
N CYS A 174 4.38 4.04 -4.79
CA CYS A 174 2.99 3.72 -5.15
C CYS A 174 2.24 2.96 -4.06
N SER A 175 2.89 2.02 -3.36
CA SER A 175 2.30 1.30 -2.22
C SER A 175 2.09 2.23 -1.02
N GLY A 176 3.06 3.10 -0.73
CA GLY A 176 2.93 4.12 0.30
C GLY A 176 1.82 5.13 0.03
N PHE A 177 1.66 5.55 -1.23
CA PHE A 177 0.52 6.36 -1.69
C PHE A 177 -0.81 5.65 -1.46
N ALA A 178 -0.94 4.39 -1.92
CA ALA A 178 -2.19 3.64 -1.76
C ALA A 178 -2.52 3.44 -0.28
N ALA A 179 -1.53 3.04 0.54
CA ALA A 179 -1.74 2.81 1.96
C ALA A 179 -2.10 4.09 2.73
N SER A 180 -1.36 5.19 2.49
CA SER A 180 -1.60 6.45 3.19
C SER A 180 -2.98 7.03 2.89
N THR A 181 -3.41 7.00 1.63
CA THR A 181 -4.72 7.54 1.21
C THR A 181 -5.91 6.69 1.63
N ILE A 182 -5.70 5.40 1.92
CA ILE A 182 -6.69 4.53 2.55
C ILE A 182 -6.84 4.85 4.05
N ARG A 183 -5.72 5.17 4.72
CA ARG A 183 -5.67 5.31 6.19
C ARG A 183 -5.89 6.72 6.71
N HIS A 184 -5.56 7.73 5.92
CA HIS A 184 -5.56 9.12 6.37
C HIS A 184 -6.48 9.96 5.50
N PRO A 185 -7.23 10.90 6.11
CA PRO A 185 -7.85 11.96 5.32
C PRO A 185 -6.78 12.81 4.65
N GLU A 186 -7.18 13.59 3.64
CA GLU A 186 -6.25 14.50 2.97
C GLU A 186 -5.68 15.53 3.96
N PRO A 187 -4.34 15.70 4.03
CA PRO A 187 -3.74 16.88 4.63
C PRO A 187 -4.19 18.14 3.87
N ILE A 188 -4.77 19.13 4.55
CA ILE A 188 -5.34 20.33 3.91
C ILE A 188 -4.80 21.66 4.46
N ARG A 189 -4.13 21.65 5.62
CA ARG A 189 -3.56 22.86 6.25
C ARG A 189 -2.06 22.72 6.46
N SER A 190 -1.32 23.82 6.32
CA SER A 190 0.10 23.85 6.68
C SER A 190 0.24 23.74 8.19
N VAL A 191 1.30 23.07 8.66
CA VAL A 191 1.54 22.80 10.08
C VAL A 191 2.91 23.31 10.47
N ASP A 192 2.99 24.09 11.54
CA ASP A 192 4.26 24.41 12.19
C ASP A 192 4.74 23.18 12.96
N ALA A 193 5.96 22.71 12.67
CA ALA A 193 6.53 21.53 13.33
C ALA A 193 6.59 21.68 14.86
N GLY A 194 6.71 22.90 15.40
CA GLY A 194 6.69 23.16 16.83
C GLY A 194 5.41 22.70 17.52
N LEU A 195 4.27 22.65 16.80
CA LEU A 195 3.00 22.16 17.34
C LEU A 195 2.97 20.64 17.56
N VAL A 196 3.93 19.91 17.01
CA VAL A 196 4.01 18.44 17.05
C VAL A 196 5.38 17.96 17.52
N GLY A 197 6.05 18.76 18.37
CA GLY A 197 7.33 18.38 18.99
C GLY A 197 8.56 18.49 18.07
N GLY A 198 8.48 19.31 17.02
CA GLY A 198 9.61 19.67 16.17
C GLY A 198 10.14 21.08 16.44
N THR A 199 11.01 21.57 15.54
CA THR A 199 11.59 22.92 15.57
C THR A 199 10.52 23.97 15.24
N PRO A 200 10.18 24.90 16.15
CA PRO A 200 9.22 25.97 15.87
C PRO A 200 9.62 26.83 14.68
N GLY A 201 8.63 27.26 13.89
CA GLY A 201 8.82 28.09 12.69
C GLY A 201 9.20 27.30 11.43
N VAL A 202 9.46 25.98 11.54
CA VAL A 202 9.58 25.11 10.38
C VAL A 202 8.19 24.65 9.95
N VAL A 203 7.62 25.31 8.94
CA VAL A 203 6.28 25.02 8.43
C VAL A 203 6.31 23.99 7.31
N LEU A 204 5.58 22.88 7.51
CA LEU A 204 5.32 21.88 6.47
C LEU A 204 3.99 22.17 5.76
N GLN A 205 4.02 22.16 4.43
CA GLN A 205 2.83 22.33 3.60
C GLN A 205 2.02 21.03 3.50
N PRO A 206 0.72 21.08 3.14
CA PRO A 206 -0.07 19.88 2.86
C PRO A 206 0.61 18.92 1.88
N SER A 207 1.28 19.45 0.85
CA SER A 207 2.04 18.64 -0.11
C SER A 207 3.21 17.89 0.53
N ASP A 208 3.91 18.53 1.47
CA ASP A 208 5.03 17.95 2.20
C ASP A 208 4.53 16.78 3.07
N ILE A 209 3.38 16.98 3.73
CA ILE A 209 2.77 15.99 4.62
C ILE A 209 2.25 14.79 3.82
N LYS A 210 1.63 14.99 2.64
CA LYS A 210 1.23 13.89 1.73
C LYS A 210 2.42 13.05 1.27
N ALA A 211 3.52 13.70 0.92
CA ALA A 211 4.75 13.03 0.51
C ALA A 211 5.39 12.23 1.67
N LEU A 212 5.41 12.81 2.88
CA LEU A 212 5.88 12.12 4.09
C LEU A 212 5.00 10.94 4.49
N LEU A 213 3.67 11.07 4.37
CA LEU A 213 2.75 9.95 4.56
C LEU A 213 3.05 8.81 3.58
N SER A 214 3.23 9.13 2.30
CA SER A 214 3.64 8.14 1.30
C SER A 214 5.01 7.53 1.64
N CYS A 215 5.92 8.28 2.25
CA CYS A 215 7.22 7.79 2.71
C CYS A 215 7.08 6.70 3.77
N ILE A 216 6.36 6.98 4.87
CA ILE A 216 6.29 6.09 6.04
C ILE A 216 5.47 4.82 5.79
N TYR A 217 4.54 4.87 4.84
CA TYR A 217 3.76 3.70 4.43
C TYR A 217 4.42 2.92 3.31
N ASN A 218 5.50 3.45 2.72
CA ASN A 218 6.25 2.70 1.71
C ASN A 218 7.21 1.74 2.39
N ARG A 219 7.33 0.53 1.82
CA ARG A 219 8.15 -0.57 2.32
C ARG A 219 7.68 -1.04 3.69
N THR A 220 6.82 -2.03 3.64
CA THR A 220 6.11 -2.62 4.78
C THR A 220 6.82 -3.88 5.29
N THR A 221 6.45 -4.30 6.49
CA THR A 221 6.69 -5.67 6.99
C THR A 221 5.44 -6.53 6.74
N SER A 222 5.59 -7.85 6.76
CA SER A 222 4.49 -8.78 6.44
C SER A 222 3.27 -8.69 7.37
N ASP A 223 3.44 -8.14 8.57
CA ASP A 223 2.40 -7.93 9.59
C ASP A 223 1.72 -6.55 9.50
N SER A 224 2.21 -5.65 8.65
CA SER A 224 1.70 -4.26 8.52
C SER A 224 0.62 -4.08 7.44
N PHE A 225 0.22 -5.18 6.79
CA PHE A 225 -0.88 -5.22 5.82
C PHE A 225 -1.53 -6.60 5.81
N LEU A 226 -2.73 -6.70 5.26
CA LEU A 226 -3.42 -7.97 5.03
C LEU A 226 -3.67 -8.16 3.54
N PHE A 227 -3.45 -9.38 3.05
CA PHE A 227 -3.98 -9.78 1.76
C PHE A 227 -5.46 -10.11 1.90
N LEU A 228 -6.28 -9.49 1.05
CA LEU A 228 -7.71 -9.79 0.96
C LEU A 228 -7.98 -10.78 -0.17
N ALA A 229 -7.24 -10.66 -1.27
CA ALA A 229 -7.21 -11.63 -2.36
C ALA A 229 -5.74 -11.80 -2.78
N PRO A 230 -4.98 -12.73 -2.16
CA PRO A 230 -3.57 -12.96 -2.48
C PRO A 230 -3.40 -13.51 -3.90
N PRO A 231 -2.18 -13.51 -4.47
CA PRO A 231 -1.91 -14.07 -5.79
C PRO A 231 -1.87 -15.61 -5.77
N SER A 232 -3.00 -16.23 -5.45
CA SER A 232 -3.15 -17.67 -5.20
C SER A 232 -3.66 -18.47 -6.40
N ALA A 233 -4.17 -17.82 -7.44
CA ALA A 233 -4.69 -18.49 -8.62
C ALA A 233 -3.56 -19.06 -9.49
N ARG A 234 -3.88 -20.05 -10.33
CA ARG A 234 -2.91 -20.72 -11.21
C ARG A 234 -2.19 -19.78 -12.17
N ASP A 235 -2.82 -18.66 -12.52
CA ASP A 235 -2.27 -17.66 -13.43
C ASP A 235 -1.45 -16.57 -12.71
N GLY A 236 -1.12 -16.80 -11.43
CA GLY A 236 -0.38 -15.88 -10.57
C GLY A 236 -1.15 -14.62 -10.17
N GLY A 237 -2.46 -14.53 -10.45
CA GLY A 237 -3.33 -13.48 -9.95
C GLY A 237 -4.17 -13.93 -8.75
N PRO A 238 -5.19 -13.15 -8.35
CA PRO A 238 -6.07 -13.54 -7.26
C PRO A 238 -7.05 -14.63 -7.68
N ASN A 239 -7.48 -15.45 -6.72
CA ASN A 239 -8.68 -16.26 -6.88
C ASN A 239 -9.88 -15.33 -7.16
N MET A 240 -10.58 -15.51 -8.29
CA MET A 240 -11.61 -14.56 -8.69
C MET A 240 -12.90 -14.66 -7.86
N GLY A 241 -13.12 -15.78 -7.17
CA GLY A 241 -14.16 -15.90 -6.16
C GLY A 241 -13.87 -15.00 -4.97
N THR A 242 -12.66 -15.09 -4.41
CA THR A 242 -12.22 -14.22 -3.31
C THR A 242 -12.14 -12.75 -3.73
N PHE A 243 -11.68 -12.46 -4.95
CA PHE A 243 -11.68 -11.11 -5.50
C PHE A 243 -13.09 -10.50 -5.49
N HIS A 244 -14.08 -11.23 -6.00
CA HIS A 244 -15.47 -10.77 -6.04
C HIS A 244 -16.02 -10.54 -4.62
N LEU A 245 -15.84 -11.53 -3.73
CA LEU A 245 -16.26 -11.44 -2.34
C LEU A 245 -15.59 -10.27 -1.60
N THR A 246 -14.31 -10.01 -1.87
CA THR A 246 -13.57 -8.88 -1.28
C THR A 246 -14.19 -7.55 -1.67
N LEU A 247 -14.49 -7.34 -2.95
CA LEU A 247 -15.12 -6.10 -3.41
C LEU A 247 -16.50 -5.91 -2.75
N ALA A 248 -17.33 -6.95 -2.77
CA ALA A 248 -18.68 -6.88 -2.25
C ALA A 248 -18.73 -6.64 -0.73
N ASN A 249 -17.90 -7.35 0.05
CA ASN A 249 -17.89 -7.22 1.50
C ASN A 249 -17.13 -5.96 1.96
N TYR A 250 -15.89 -5.74 1.50
CA TYR A 250 -15.08 -4.63 2.01
C TYR A 250 -15.50 -3.28 1.41
N VAL A 251 -15.67 -3.19 0.09
CA VAL A 251 -16.10 -1.93 -0.54
C VAL A 251 -17.62 -1.76 -0.43
N GLY A 252 -18.38 -2.81 -0.68
CA GLY A 252 -19.84 -2.76 -0.72
C GLY A 252 -20.52 -2.64 0.64
N GLN A 253 -20.29 -3.59 1.53
CA GLN A 253 -20.94 -3.64 2.82
C GLN A 253 -20.23 -2.76 3.86
N ALA A 254 -18.89 -2.86 3.96
CA ALA A 254 -18.14 -2.12 4.97
C ALA A 254 -17.78 -0.68 4.58
N GLY A 255 -17.94 -0.31 3.31
CA GLY A 255 -17.59 1.02 2.80
C GLY A 255 -16.10 1.35 2.96
N TYR A 256 -15.23 0.35 2.83
CA TYR A 256 -13.79 0.45 3.08
C TYR A 256 -12.98 0.31 1.78
N PRO A 257 -12.08 1.25 1.45
CA PRO A 257 -11.28 1.17 0.23
C PRO A 257 -10.19 0.10 0.34
N VAL A 258 -9.92 -0.60 -0.77
CA VAL A 258 -8.95 -1.71 -0.83
C VAL A 258 -7.82 -1.40 -1.79
N GLY A 259 -6.58 -1.71 -1.44
CA GLY A 259 -5.44 -1.61 -2.34
C GLY A 259 -5.49 -2.71 -3.39
N ILE A 260 -5.10 -2.38 -4.63
CA ILE A 260 -4.88 -3.34 -5.71
C ILE A 260 -3.48 -3.14 -6.30
N ASP A 261 -2.75 -4.23 -6.51
CA ASP A 261 -1.67 -4.24 -7.50
C ASP A 261 -2.26 -4.55 -8.88
N ARG A 262 -2.40 -3.53 -9.72
CA ARG A 262 -3.19 -3.61 -10.97
C ARG A 262 -2.43 -4.27 -12.13
N ALA A 263 -1.14 -4.53 -11.98
CA ALA A 263 -0.32 -5.13 -13.03
C ALA A 263 0.19 -6.51 -12.60
N LYS A 264 0.13 -7.49 -13.51
CA LYS A 264 0.83 -8.76 -13.35
C LYS A 264 2.26 -8.61 -13.89
N GLY A 265 3.23 -9.20 -13.19
CA GLY A 265 4.62 -9.28 -13.65
C GLY A 265 5.63 -8.76 -12.62
N GLN A 266 6.80 -8.34 -13.10
CA GLN A 266 7.90 -7.88 -12.24
C GLN A 266 7.71 -6.45 -11.68
N VAL A 267 6.68 -5.74 -12.14
CA VAL A 267 6.41 -4.34 -11.74
C VAL A 267 5.10 -4.28 -10.99
N SER A 268 5.10 -3.59 -9.85
CA SER A 268 3.92 -3.39 -9.02
C SER A 268 3.38 -1.97 -9.12
N TRP A 269 2.08 -1.85 -9.36
CA TRP A 269 1.37 -0.59 -9.45
C TRP A 269 0.20 -0.60 -8.48
N ASN A 270 0.42 0.02 -7.32
CA ASN A 270 -0.56 0.01 -6.24
C ASN A 270 -1.50 1.21 -6.33
N ASN A 271 -2.80 0.94 -6.38
CA ASN A 271 -3.84 1.95 -6.38
C ASN A 271 -4.96 1.58 -5.39
N PRO A 272 -5.63 2.55 -4.75
CA PRO A 272 -6.75 2.24 -3.87
C PRO A 272 -8.07 2.22 -4.66
N ILE A 273 -8.73 1.07 -4.69
CA ILE A 273 -10.09 0.88 -5.18
C ILE A 273 -11.05 1.44 -4.14
N TYR A 274 -12.01 2.23 -4.60
CA TYR A 274 -13.01 2.85 -3.74
C TYR A 274 -14.44 2.69 -4.27
N ALA A 275 -14.61 2.11 -5.46
CA ALA A 275 -15.91 1.74 -5.98
C ALA A 275 -15.79 0.57 -6.96
N TYR A 276 -16.89 -0.15 -7.16
CA TYR A 276 -17.02 -1.17 -8.19
C TYR A 276 -18.45 -1.25 -8.71
N LYS A 277 -18.59 -1.84 -9.90
CA LYS A 277 -19.85 -2.17 -10.53
C LYS A 277 -19.72 -3.50 -11.26
N VAL A 278 -20.61 -4.43 -10.98
CA VAL A 278 -20.85 -5.63 -11.78
C VAL A 278 -21.62 -5.19 -13.02
N ASP A 279 -20.97 -5.27 -14.18
CA ASP A 279 -21.56 -4.84 -15.45
C ASP A 279 -22.48 -5.91 -16.03
N SER A 280 -22.19 -7.18 -15.76
CA SER A 280 -23.04 -8.30 -16.18
C SER A 280 -22.71 -9.58 -15.40
N ILE A 281 -23.74 -10.39 -15.14
CA ILE A 281 -23.66 -11.78 -14.68
C ILE A 281 -24.42 -12.63 -15.71
N ARG A 282 -23.81 -13.71 -16.20
CA ARG A 282 -24.41 -14.61 -17.20
C ARG A 282 -24.23 -16.06 -16.81
N ASP A 283 -25.24 -16.88 -17.07
CA ASP A 283 -25.12 -18.33 -16.89
C ASP A 283 -24.04 -18.90 -17.82
N ALA A 284 -23.14 -19.70 -17.25
CA ALA A 284 -22.01 -20.29 -17.95
C ALA A 284 -22.00 -21.82 -17.87
N GLY A 285 -23.16 -22.42 -17.60
CA GLY A 285 -23.35 -23.87 -17.46
C GLY A 285 -23.20 -24.36 -16.03
N SER A 286 -23.15 -25.67 -15.88
CA SER A 286 -22.99 -26.38 -14.61
C SER A 286 -22.23 -27.69 -14.84
N ASP A 287 -21.64 -28.22 -13.78
CA ASP A 287 -21.23 -29.62 -13.69
C ASP A 287 -22.05 -30.34 -12.60
N SER A 288 -21.63 -31.54 -12.18
CA SER A 288 -22.35 -32.33 -11.18
C SER A 288 -22.42 -31.69 -9.80
N GLU A 289 -21.53 -30.75 -9.48
CA GLU A 289 -21.37 -30.17 -8.14
C GLU A 289 -21.51 -28.64 -8.14
N HIS A 290 -21.32 -27.98 -9.29
CA HIS A 290 -21.20 -26.52 -9.37
C HIS A 290 -22.07 -25.90 -10.46
N GLN A 291 -22.55 -24.70 -10.18
CA GLN A 291 -23.06 -23.78 -11.20
C GLN A 291 -21.99 -22.73 -11.55
N PHE A 292 -21.89 -22.36 -12.81
CA PHE A 292 -20.92 -21.38 -13.27
C PHE A 292 -21.60 -20.09 -13.74
N LYS A 293 -21.02 -18.95 -13.35
CA LYS A 293 -21.44 -17.62 -13.81
C LYS A 293 -20.27 -16.88 -14.44
N ASP A 294 -20.44 -16.39 -15.66
CA ASP A 294 -19.49 -15.45 -16.27
C ASP A 294 -19.84 -14.03 -15.81
N VAL A 295 -18.86 -13.35 -15.21
CA VAL A 295 -19.01 -12.05 -14.57
C VAL A 295 -18.07 -11.04 -15.21
N GLN A 296 -18.59 -9.84 -15.45
CA GLN A 296 -17.79 -8.67 -15.78
C GLN A 296 -17.94 -7.64 -14.66
N THR A 297 -16.81 -7.17 -14.11
CA THR A 297 -16.81 -6.14 -13.06
C THR A 297 -15.86 -5.01 -13.41
N THR A 298 -16.34 -3.79 -13.33
CA THR A 298 -15.52 -2.58 -13.44
C THR A 298 -15.23 -2.04 -12.05
N VAL A 299 -13.95 -1.90 -11.70
CA VAL A 299 -13.52 -1.21 -10.48
C VAL A 299 -13.13 0.23 -10.82
N THR A 300 -13.35 1.14 -9.88
CA THR A 300 -12.85 2.52 -9.92
C THR A 300 -11.85 2.73 -8.79
N TYR A 301 -10.71 3.31 -9.13
CA TYR A 301 -9.59 3.52 -8.22
C TYR A 301 -9.01 4.91 -8.36
N THR A 302 -8.41 5.41 -7.27
CA THR A 302 -7.71 6.69 -7.29
C THR A 302 -6.38 6.53 -8.02
N TYR A 303 -6.14 7.42 -8.97
CA TYR A 303 -4.91 7.50 -9.76
C TYR A 303 -3.95 8.54 -9.19
N TYR A 304 -2.69 8.40 -9.56
CA TYR A 304 -1.62 9.29 -9.15
C TYR A 304 -1.84 10.72 -9.64
N GLY A 305 -1.46 11.68 -8.80
CA GLY A 305 -1.68 13.11 -9.02
C GLY A 305 -0.51 13.98 -8.59
N SER A 306 -0.83 15.23 -8.26
CA SER A 306 0.10 16.19 -7.67
C SER A 306 -0.23 16.34 -6.20
N ASP A 307 0.78 16.42 -5.34
CA ASP A 307 0.57 16.66 -3.90
C ASP A 307 0.05 18.07 -3.62
N THR A 308 0.26 19.00 -4.54
CA THR A 308 -0.13 20.41 -4.40
C THR A 308 -1.63 20.66 -4.61
N HIS A 309 -2.36 19.72 -5.21
CA HIS A 309 -3.79 19.88 -5.41
C HIS A 309 -4.56 19.55 -4.14
N ARG A 310 -5.31 20.53 -3.63
CA ARG A 310 -6.33 20.30 -2.60
C ARG A 310 -7.55 19.64 -3.24
N GLN A 311 -8.06 18.60 -2.60
CA GLN A 311 -9.10 17.73 -3.14
C GLN A 311 -10.31 17.58 -2.20
N THR A 312 -10.17 18.01 -0.95
CA THR A 312 -11.20 18.04 0.07
C THR A 312 -11.72 19.46 0.22
N ASP A 313 -13.05 19.59 0.22
CA ASP A 313 -13.71 20.83 0.56
C ASP A 313 -13.79 21.00 2.07
N VAL A 314 -13.49 22.21 2.55
CA VAL A 314 -13.39 22.48 3.98
C VAL A 314 -14.74 22.68 4.66
N GLU A 315 -15.78 23.01 3.90
CA GLU A 315 -17.12 23.24 4.41
C GLU A 315 -17.95 21.95 4.41
N SER A 316 -17.92 21.20 3.31
CA SER A 316 -18.65 19.92 3.22
C SER A 316 -17.88 18.73 3.81
N GLU A 317 -16.56 18.88 4.01
CA GLU A 317 -15.64 17.80 4.37
C GLU A 317 -15.62 16.63 3.36
N GLU A 318 -16.17 16.83 2.17
CA GLU A 318 -16.21 15.84 1.11
C GLU A 318 -15.05 16.01 0.15
N LEU A 319 -14.66 14.91 -0.48
CA LEU A 319 -13.71 14.95 -1.57
C LEU A 319 -14.40 15.53 -2.82
N VAL A 320 -14.05 16.76 -3.19
CA VAL A 320 -14.58 17.48 -4.36
C VAL A 320 -13.79 17.22 -5.64
N GLY A 321 -12.67 16.51 -5.54
CA GLY A 321 -11.95 16.05 -6.72
C GLY A 321 -10.97 14.93 -6.39
N ASN A 322 -10.81 13.99 -7.31
CA ASN A 322 -9.63 13.13 -7.36
C ASN A 322 -9.32 12.78 -8.81
N ARG A 323 -8.08 12.40 -9.09
CA ARG A 323 -7.80 11.67 -10.33
C ARG A 323 -8.28 10.25 -10.12
N ARG A 324 -9.15 9.79 -11.01
CA ARG A 324 -9.69 8.43 -10.97
C ARG A 324 -9.50 7.75 -12.31
N GLN A 325 -9.34 6.43 -12.26
CA GLN A 325 -9.35 5.56 -13.42
C GLN A 325 -10.24 4.35 -13.12
N SER A 326 -10.60 3.63 -14.18
CA SER A 326 -11.36 2.40 -14.08
C SER A 326 -10.67 1.26 -14.80
N MET A 327 -10.90 0.04 -14.34
CA MET A 327 -10.42 -1.18 -14.98
C MET A 327 -11.52 -2.24 -14.93
N THR A 328 -11.69 -2.97 -16.02
CA THR A 328 -12.71 -4.00 -16.16
C THR A 328 -12.07 -5.38 -16.13
N PHE A 329 -12.61 -6.25 -15.29
CA PHE A 329 -12.23 -7.64 -15.15
C PHE A 329 -13.32 -8.54 -15.71
N ARG A 330 -12.91 -9.62 -16.38
CA ARG A 330 -13.78 -10.71 -16.81
C ARG A 330 -13.32 -11.99 -16.15
N TYR A 331 -14.24 -12.71 -15.53
CA TYR A 331 -13.94 -13.92 -14.80
C TYR A 331 -15.17 -14.81 -14.68
N ARG A 332 -14.93 -16.08 -14.39
CA ARG A 332 -15.96 -17.07 -14.10
C ARG A 332 -15.99 -17.35 -12.61
N LEU A 333 -17.16 -17.31 -12.00
CA LEU A 333 -17.40 -17.79 -10.65
C LEU A 333 -17.90 -19.24 -10.69
N ALA A 334 -17.49 -20.01 -9.68
CA ALA A 334 -18.05 -21.31 -9.36
C ALA A 334 -18.91 -21.17 -8.09
N LEU A 335 -20.14 -21.65 -8.17
CA LEU A 335 -21.11 -21.63 -7.08
C LEU A 335 -21.43 -23.06 -6.65
N ASP A 336 -21.61 -23.27 -5.34
CA ASP A 336 -22.21 -24.52 -4.83
C ASP A 336 -23.73 -24.59 -5.08
N GLU A 337 -24.36 -25.69 -4.67
CA GLU A 337 -25.80 -25.90 -4.80
C GLU A 337 -26.66 -24.85 -4.06
N GLN A 338 -26.11 -24.19 -3.03
CA GLN A 338 -26.77 -23.16 -2.24
C GLN A 338 -26.50 -21.74 -2.75
N GLY A 339 -25.70 -21.60 -3.80
CA GLY A 339 -25.34 -20.33 -4.43
C GLY A 339 -24.17 -19.61 -3.77
N HIS A 340 -23.42 -20.26 -2.87
CA HIS A 340 -22.19 -19.67 -2.32
C HIS A 340 -21.09 -19.68 -3.36
N ILE A 341 -20.31 -18.60 -3.40
CA ILE A 341 -19.11 -18.53 -4.24
C ILE A 341 -18.03 -19.41 -3.60
N VAL A 342 -17.68 -20.51 -4.27
CA VAL A 342 -16.67 -21.49 -3.83
C VAL A 342 -15.36 -21.44 -4.62
N GLY A 343 -15.27 -20.47 -5.53
CA GLY A 343 -14.05 -20.15 -6.24
C GLY A 343 -14.32 -19.35 -7.51
N GLY A 344 -13.28 -19.17 -8.31
CA GLY A 344 -13.41 -18.51 -9.59
C GLY A 344 -12.09 -18.41 -10.33
N ARG A 345 -12.16 -18.05 -11.62
CA ARG A 345 -11.00 -17.96 -12.49
C ARG A 345 -11.08 -16.77 -13.42
N ALA A 346 -9.94 -16.11 -13.60
CA ALA A 346 -9.81 -14.99 -14.52
C ALA A 346 -9.96 -15.45 -15.98
N GLN A 347 -10.72 -14.68 -16.77
CA GLN A 347 -10.81 -14.82 -18.24
C GLN A 347 -10.02 -13.74 -18.97
N SER A 348 -9.66 -12.66 -18.27
CA SER A 348 -8.77 -11.59 -18.72
C SER A 348 -7.60 -11.43 -17.74
N SER A 349 -6.69 -10.50 -17.99
CA SER A 349 -5.73 -10.06 -16.95
C SER A 349 -6.49 -9.64 -15.68
N SER A 350 -6.12 -10.20 -14.54
CA SER A 350 -6.81 -10.06 -13.24
C SER A 350 -6.12 -9.13 -12.24
N GLY A 351 -5.07 -8.41 -12.66
CA GLY A 351 -4.16 -7.78 -11.69
C GLY A 351 -3.43 -8.85 -10.86
N HIS A 352 -2.77 -8.46 -9.78
CA HIS A 352 -1.93 -9.38 -9.01
C HIS A 352 -2.58 -9.78 -7.67
N PHE A 353 -2.99 -8.81 -6.84
CA PHE A 353 -3.62 -9.07 -5.54
C PHE A 353 -4.42 -7.88 -5.01
N LEU A 354 -5.30 -8.14 -4.03
CA LEU A 354 -5.98 -7.13 -3.21
C LEU A 354 -5.45 -7.14 -1.77
N TRP A 355 -5.37 -5.97 -1.15
CA TRP A 355 -4.79 -5.82 0.18
C TRP A 355 -5.33 -4.60 0.94
N ILE A 356 -5.13 -4.57 2.26
CA ILE A 356 -5.39 -3.38 3.10
C ILE A 356 -4.20 -3.07 4.02
N PRO A 357 -3.85 -1.78 4.20
CA PRO A 357 -2.81 -1.36 5.14
C PRO A 357 -3.30 -1.39 6.60
N LEU A 358 -2.49 -1.94 7.51
CA LEU A 358 -2.78 -1.98 8.95
C LEU A 358 -2.06 -0.90 9.75
N TYR A 359 -0.80 -0.59 9.44
CA TYR A 359 -0.05 0.48 10.09
C TYR A 359 1.21 0.83 9.30
N ALA A 360 1.81 1.98 9.61
CA ALA A 360 3.14 2.34 9.13
C ALA A 360 4.19 1.75 10.09
N VAL A 361 5.26 1.19 9.53
CA VAL A 361 6.32 0.54 10.31
C VAL A 361 7.44 1.54 10.55
N GLN A 362 7.91 1.67 11.79
CA GLN A 362 9.11 2.46 12.06
C GLN A 362 10.33 1.73 11.49
N ALA A 363 10.91 2.32 10.45
CA ALA A 363 12.13 1.80 9.84
C ALA A 363 13.29 1.81 10.84
N ARG A 364 14.20 0.83 10.70
CA ARG A 364 15.36 0.64 11.58
C ARG A 364 16.65 0.67 10.78
N SER A 365 17.70 1.23 11.38
CA SER A 365 19.02 1.38 10.75
C SER A 365 19.71 0.03 10.49
N ASP A 366 19.35 -1.01 11.24
CA ASP A 366 19.84 -2.39 11.07
C ASP A 366 19.15 -3.15 9.91
N GLY A 367 18.15 -2.55 9.27
CA GLY A 367 17.40 -3.14 8.16
C GLY A 367 16.34 -4.17 8.57
N THR A 368 16.13 -4.43 9.87
CA THR A 368 15.08 -5.35 10.34
C THR A 368 13.67 -4.84 10.04
N ALA A 369 13.52 -3.53 9.91
CA ALA A 369 12.34 -2.87 9.37
C ALA A 369 12.76 -1.96 8.21
N PRO A 370 12.26 -2.18 6.97
CA PRO A 370 12.67 -1.41 5.80
C PRO A 370 12.11 0.02 5.84
N GLY A 371 12.77 0.94 5.12
CA GLY A 371 12.36 2.34 5.02
C GLY A 371 13.43 3.32 5.49
N ASN A 372 13.12 4.60 5.59
CA ASN A 372 14.05 5.64 6.05
C ASN A 372 14.06 5.70 7.59
N PRO A 373 15.13 5.24 8.27
CA PRO A 373 15.15 5.15 9.73
C PRO A 373 15.18 6.51 10.43
N TYR A 374 15.39 7.60 9.68
CA TYR A 374 15.43 8.97 10.19
C TYR A 374 14.12 9.72 9.99
N VAL A 375 13.10 9.07 9.43
CA VAL A 375 11.72 9.57 9.38
C VAL A 375 10.92 8.83 10.44
N ASP A 376 10.55 9.56 11.48
CA ASP A 376 9.74 9.08 12.60
C ASP A 376 8.26 9.00 12.20
N VAL A 377 7.69 7.80 12.31
CA VAL A 377 6.29 7.50 11.96
C VAL A 377 5.31 8.31 12.79
N LYS A 378 5.52 8.44 14.11
CA LYS A 378 4.61 9.16 15.00
C LYS A 378 4.58 10.65 14.68
N LYS A 379 5.74 11.25 14.42
CA LYS A 379 5.85 12.68 14.05
C LYS A 379 5.14 12.96 12.72
N VAL A 380 5.28 12.09 11.72
CA VAL A 380 4.57 12.24 10.44
C VAL A 380 3.06 12.08 10.60
N ILE A 381 2.60 11.12 11.42
CA ILE A 381 1.17 10.95 11.72
C ILE A 381 0.62 12.15 12.51
N ALA A 382 1.38 12.69 13.47
CA ALA A 382 1.01 13.89 14.20
C ALA A 382 0.84 15.11 13.26
N LEU A 383 1.77 15.29 12.31
CA LEU A 383 1.63 16.30 11.25
C LEU A 383 0.37 16.10 10.41
N ALA A 384 0.08 14.87 9.98
CA ALA A 384 -1.10 14.56 9.19
C ALA A 384 -2.39 14.90 9.94
N ARG A 385 -2.50 14.52 11.21
CA ARG A 385 -3.67 14.81 12.05
C ARG A 385 -3.83 16.31 12.31
N ALA A 386 -2.73 17.03 12.56
CA ALA A 386 -2.76 18.48 12.72
C ALA A 386 -3.16 19.21 11.42
N SER A 387 -2.83 18.64 10.26
CA SER A 387 -3.16 19.19 8.94
C SER A 387 -4.62 18.95 8.54
N ALA A 388 -5.17 17.78 8.87
CA ALA A 388 -6.53 17.37 8.51
C ALA A 388 -7.62 18.17 9.26
N LEU A 389 -8.88 18.04 8.80
CA LEU A 389 -10.04 18.51 9.56
C LEU A 389 -10.29 17.59 10.76
N PRO A 390 -10.47 18.10 11.99
CA PRO A 390 -10.62 17.26 13.18
C PRO A 390 -11.77 16.24 13.10
N GLU A 391 -12.94 16.68 12.62
CA GLU A 391 -14.12 15.80 12.51
C GLU A 391 -13.93 14.72 11.44
N LEU A 392 -13.34 15.07 10.30
CA LEU A 392 -12.97 14.12 9.27
C LEU A 392 -11.93 13.11 9.79
N GLN A 393 -10.91 13.55 10.53
CA GLN A 393 -9.94 12.65 11.16
C GLN A 393 -10.62 11.68 12.14
N ALA A 394 -11.52 12.18 12.99
CA ALA A 394 -12.26 11.33 13.93
C ALA A 394 -13.13 10.29 13.21
N ARG A 395 -13.71 10.64 12.05
CA ARG A 395 -14.44 9.69 11.19
C ARG A 395 -13.51 8.62 10.61
N PHE A 396 -12.29 8.97 10.21
CA PHE A 396 -11.30 8.01 9.78
C PHE A 396 -10.91 7.06 10.92
N ASP A 397 -10.55 7.59 12.09
CA ASP A 397 -10.09 6.80 13.24
C ASP A 397 -11.09 5.72 13.66
N ARG A 398 -12.39 6.07 13.71
CA ARG A 398 -13.47 5.12 14.03
C ARG A 398 -13.64 4.00 13.01
N LYS A 399 -13.12 4.17 11.79
CA LYS A 399 -13.44 3.30 10.65
C LYS A 399 -12.24 2.54 10.09
N VAL A 400 -11.02 3.01 10.33
CA VAL A 400 -9.76 2.42 9.87
C VAL A 400 -9.49 1.07 10.55
N ILE A 401 -8.97 0.11 9.79
CA ILE A 401 -8.66 -1.25 10.24
C ILE A 401 -7.23 -1.32 10.75
N GLY A 402 -6.97 -2.01 11.87
CA GLY A 402 -5.64 -2.15 12.46
C GLY A 402 -5.43 -1.20 13.66
N PRO A 403 -4.25 -1.20 14.28
CA PRO A 403 -4.00 -0.43 15.49
C PRO A 403 -4.20 1.08 15.25
N GLU A 404 -4.78 1.73 16.24
CA GLU A 404 -4.73 3.18 16.35
C GLU A 404 -3.30 3.59 16.62
N VAL A 405 -2.80 4.58 15.87
CA VAL A 405 -1.50 5.17 16.16
C VAL A 405 -1.76 6.41 16.99
N ASP A 406 -1.51 6.31 18.29
CA ASP A 406 -1.53 7.47 19.17
C ASP A 406 -0.46 8.47 18.71
N PRO A 407 -0.86 9.64 18.20
CA PRO A 407 0.06 10.66 17.74
C PRO A 407 0.68 11.45 18.89
N ALA A 408 0.40 11.12 20.16
CA ALA A 408 1.06 11.74 21.30
C ALA A 408 2.57 11.55 21.16
N VAL A 409 3.19 12.54 20.52
CA VAL A 409 4.61 12.82 20.61
C VAL A 409 4.73 13.37 22.02
N LEU A 410 4.92 12.47 22.99
CA LEU A 410 5.33 12.91 24.31
C LEU A 410 6.55 13.81 24.09
N PRO A 411 6.60 15.00 24.72
CA PRO A 411 7.83 15.77 24.73
C PRO A 411 8.94 14.83 25.18
N ASP A 412 10.04 14.82 24.43
CA ASP A 412 11.18 13.98 24.74
C ASP A 412 11.56 14.24 26.21
N PRO A 413 11.52 13.25 27.11
CA PRO A 413 11.86 13.48 28.51
C PRO A 413 13.26 14.08 28.65
N ASP A 414 14.15 13.85 27.68
CA ASP A 414 15.50 14.44 27.63
C ASP A 414 15.50 15.94 27.20
N THR A 415 14.33 16.52 26.89
CA THR A 415 14.15 17.98 26.70
C THR A 415 13.48 18.66 27.89
N MET A 416 13.23 17.94 28.99
CA MET A 416 12.65 18.47 30.23
C MET A 416 13.64 18.58 31.41
N ASP A 417 14.94 18.69 31.12
CA ASP A 417 15.97 19.23 32.03
C ASP A 417 16.43 20.57 31.41
N ASP A 418 16.35 21.77 32.00
CA ASP A 418 16.33 22.21 33.40
C ASP A 418 15.21 23.24 33.64
N PRO A 419 14.40 23.11 34.72
CA PRO A 419 13.88 24.27 35.42
C PRO A 419 14.94 24.70 36.45
N GLU A 420 15.99 25.40 36.01
CA GLU A 420 16.86 26.18 36.91
C GLU A 420 16.56 27.68 36.75
N ASP A 421 16.03 28.23 37.84
CA ASP A 421 16.15 29.60 38.38
C ASP A 421 15.65 30.84 37.61
#